data_AF-A0A179VHI7-F1
#
_entry.id   AF-A0A179VHI7-F1
#
_cell.length_a   1.000
_cell.length_b   1.000
_cell.length_c   1.000
_cell.angle_alpha   90.00
_cell.angle_beta   90.00
_cell.angle_gamma   90.00
#
_symmetry.space_group_name_H-M   'P 1'
#
loop_
_entity.id
_entity.type
_entity.pdbx_description
1 polymer ?
#
loop_
_entity_poly.entity_id
_entity_poly.type
_entity_poly.pdbx_seq_one_letter_code
_entity_poly.pdbx_strand_id
1 'polypeptide(L)'
;MSESPEEHSGSINAQFGDRMRECRELRSWSQRQVAELLQAVGIKLDPSAITRIERGTRDVKLSEAIAIADVLGFDLDSIAYSPEERFRMDEWALHQIVLKARKGLLDAIRFTDRMANRTDLETEQALVEKRGLPDIAALYTDILYRTSALKQGGRMGVDGDNFALYYNDSDLKVKERIVDVVTRGILISERELDEMQTENSIQQIKRLKIAEEVKAQLEAKNDVPET
;
A
#
# COMPACT_ATOMS: atom_id res chain seq x y z
N MET A 1 -26.71 6.58 0.32
CA MET A 1 -27.22 6.93 1.66
C MET A 1 -26.08 7.64 2.37
N SER A 2 -26.21 8.94 2.59
CA SER A 2 -25.17 9.77 3.21
C SER A 2 -25.38 9.76 4.72
N GLU A 3 -24.57 9.00 5.45
CA GLU A 3 -24.49 9.10 6.91
C GLU A 3 -24.09 10.53 7.29
N SER A 4 -24.84 11.11 8.23
CA SER A 4 -24.62 12.49 8.66
C SER A 4 -23.40 12.56 9.58
N PRO A 5 -22.57 13.63 9.52
CA PRO A 5 -21.33 13.76 10.30
C PRO A 5 -21.50 13.59 11.83
N GLU A 6 -22.69 13.87 12.36
CA GLU A 6 -23.00 13.77 13.78
C GLU A 6 -23.06 12.30 14.27
N GLU A 7 -23.53 11.35 13.45
CA GLU A 7 -23.59 9.93 13.82
C GLU A 7 -22.18 9.32 13.92
N HIS A 8 -21.27 9.69 13.00
CA HIS A 8 -19.87 9.25 13.02
C HIS A 8 -19.13 9.71 14.29
N SER A 9 -19.32 10.96 14.74
CA SER A 9 -18.64 11.47 15.94
C SER A 9 -19.07 10.75 17.23
N GLY A 10 -20.35 10.37 17.35
CA GLY A 10 -20.87 9.60 18.48
C GLY A 10 -20.28 8.19 18.51
N SER A 11 -20.10 7.57 17.33
CA SER A 11 -19.48 6.26 17.17
C SER A 11 -18.00 6.27 17.56
N ILE A 12 -17.23 7.27 17.13
CA ILE A 12 -15.79 7.35 17.41
C ILE A 12 -15.51 7.54 18.91
N ASN A 13 -16.25 8.42 19.58
CA ASN A 13 -16.10 8.62 21.02
C ASN A 13 -16.44 7.36 21.82
N ALA A 14 -17.46 6.61 21.41
CA ALA A 14 -17.83 5.34 22.02
C ALA A 14 -16.75 4.28 21.81
N GLN A 15 -16.24 4.12 20.58
CA GLN A 15 -15.16 3.19 20.26
C GLN A 15 -13.87 3.51 21.04
N PHE A 16 -13.52 4.79 21.15
CA PHE A 16 -12.40 5.22 21.98
C PHE A 16 -12.60 4.87 23.45
N GLY A 17 -13.79 5.17 23.99
CA GLY A 17 -14.14 4.87 25.37
C GLY A 17 -14.10 3.37 25.69
N ASP A 18 -14.60 2.53 24.80
CA ASP A 18 -14.58 1.08 24.95
C ASP A 18 -13.15 0.52 24.86
N ARG A 19 -12.33 1.00 23.93
CA ARG A 19 -10.93 0.59 23.83
C ARG A 19 -10.11 1.01 25.04
N MET A 20 -10.35 2.22 25.55
CA MET A 20 -9.75 2.72 26.78
C MET A 20 -10.12 1.81 27.97
N ARG A 21 -11.40 1.45 28.10
CA ARG A 21 -11.89 0.56 29.16
C ARG A 21 -11.24 -0.82 29.07
N GLU A 22 -11.24 -1.43 27.88
CA GLU A 22 -10.65 -2.74 27.64
C GLU A 22 -9.16 -2.77 28.01
N CYS A 23 -8.38 -1.79 27.53
CA CYS A 23 -6.95 -1.72 27.82
C CYS A 23 -6.65 -1.50 29.30
N ARG A 24 -7.50 -0.73 30.00
CA ARG A 24 -7.43 -0.54 31.44
C ARG A 24 -7.73 -1.85 32.18
N GLU A 25 -8.78 -2.56 31.79
CA GLU A 25 -9.22 -3.81 32.43
C GLU A 25 -8.24 -4.96 32.20
N LEU A 26 -7.67 -5.09 31.00
CA LEU A 26 -6.59 -6.06 30.71
C LEU A 26 -5.38 -5.88 31.63
N ARG A 27 -5.13 -4.65 32.10
CA ARG A 27 -4.04 -4.31 33.04
C ARG A 27 -4.48 -4.34 34.50
N SER A 28 -5.75 -4.68 34.77
CA SER A 28 -6.35 -4.62 36.11
C SER A 28 -6.20 -3.25 36.77
N TRP A 29 -6.21 -2.18 35.98
CA TRP A 29 -6.11 -0.81 36.48
C TRP A 29 -7.50 -0.27 36.84
N SER A 30 -7.58 0.41 37.98
CA SER A 30 -8.74 1.23 38.32
C SER A 30 -8.72 2.55 37.55
N GLN A 31 -9.89 3.17 37.39
CA GLN A 31 -9.97 4.50 36.77
C GLN A 31 -9.14 5.55 37.55
N ARG A 32 -9.03 5.39 38.88
CA ARG A 32 -8.17 6.25 39.71
C ARG A 32 -6.69 6.09 39.37
N GLN A 33 -6.22 4.86 39.19
CA GLN A 33 -4.83 4.62 38.79
C GLN A 33 -4.53 5.22 37.41
N VAL A 34 -5.47 5.11 36.46
CA VAL A 34 -5.31 5.76 35.15
C VAL A 34 -5.26 7.29 35.28
N ALA A 35 -6.09 7.90 36.14
CA ALA A 35 -6.02 9.34 36.43
C ALA A 35 -4.63 9.75 36.97
N GLU A 36 -4.09 8.97 37.90
CA GLU A 36 -2.77 9.22 38.50
C GLU A 36 -1.64 9.08 37.46
N LEU A 37 -1.69 8.08 36.59
CA LEU A 37 -0.74 7.89 35.49
C LEU A 37 -0.82 9.03 34.45
N LEU A 38 -2.02 9.44 34.08
CA LEU A 38 -2.23 10.56 33.16
C LEU A 38 -1.72 11.88 33.76
N GLN A 39 -1.91 12.08 35.06
CA GLN A 39 -1.39 13.24 35.76
C GLN A 39 0.15 13.29 35.73
N ALA A 40 0.82 12.14 35.79
CA ALA A 40 2.29 12.06 35.69
C ALA A 40 2.83 12.50 34.32
N VAL A 41 2.03 12.37 33.25
CA VAL A 41 2.35 12.86 31.89
C VAL A 41 1.76 14.23 31.59
N GLY A 42 1.26 14.94 32.62
CA GLY A 42 0.77 16.32 32.49
C GLY A 42 -0.70 16.46 32.11
N ILE A 43 -1.46 15.37 32.01
CA ILE A 43 -2.89 15.37 31.70
C ILE A 43 -3.72 15.27 32.98
N LYS A 44 -4.49 16.31 33.28
CA LYS A 44 -5.34 16.37 34.47
C LYS A 44 -6.75 15.87 34.15
N LEU A 45 -6.98 14.57 34.35
CA LEU A 45 -8.30 13.95 34.27
C LEU A 45 -8.63 13.31 35.61
N ASP A 46 -9.81 13.64 36.16
CA ASP A 46 -10.32 12.98 37.36
C ASP A 46 -11.04 11.66 37.01
N PRO A 47 -11.26 10.76 37.98
CA PRO A 47 -11.92 9.46 37.72
C PRO A 47 -13.33 9.57 37.11
N SER A 48 -14.07 10.66 37.39
CA SER A 48 -15.39 10.91 36.79
C SER A 48 -15.26 11.36 35.33
N ALA A 49 -14.26 12.16 34.99
CA ALA A 49 -13.92 12.44 33.60
C ALA A 49 -13.58 11.16 32.83
N ILE A 50 -12.74 10.27 33.40
CA ILE A 50 -12.42 8.97 32.81
C ILE A 50 -13.68 8.13 32.60
N THR A 51 -14.57 8.05 33.59
CA THR A 51 -15.84 7.33 33.45
C THR A 51 -16.67 7.84 32.28
N ARG A 52 -16.75 9.17 32.10
CA ARG A 52 -17.52 9.76 31.00
C ARG A 52 -16.90 9.51 29.64
N ILE A 53 -15.57 9.55 29.56
CA ILE A 53 -14.80 9.18 28.36
C ILE A 53 -15.04 7.71 28.01
N GLU A 54 -14.90 6.80 28.99
CA GLU A 54 -15.15 5.38 28.79
C GLU A 54 -16.59 5.09 28.34
N ARG A 55 -17.55 5.96 28.67
CA ARG A 55 -18.95 5.85 28.22
C ARG A 55 -19.23 6.55 26.87
N GLY A 56 -18.24 7.20 26.27
CA GLY A 56 -18.40 7.99 25.05
C GLY A 56 -19.26 9.26 25.24
N THR A 57 -19.50 9.68 26.48
CA THR A 57 -20.37 10.83 26.83
C THR A 57 -19.61 12.15 27.02
N ARG A 58 -18.27 12.10 26.92
CA ARG A 58 -17.40 13.27 26.93
C ARG A 58 -16.43 13.15 25.77
N ASP A 59 -16.36 14.20 24.95
CA ASP A 59 -15.36 14.33 23.91
C ASP A 59 -13.95 14.34 24.50
N VAL A 60 -13.03 13.65 23.83
CA VAL A 60 -11.61 13.61 24.17
C VAL A 60 -10.87 14.54 23.22
N LYS A 61 -10.09 15.47 23.76
CA LYS A 61 -9.21 16.30 22.93
C LYS A 61 -8.08 15.45 22.36
N LEU A 62 -7.61 15.75 21.15
CA LEU A 62 -6.52 15.00 20.51
C LEU A 62 -5.28 14.84 21.43
N SER A 63 -4.90 15.89 22.16
CA SER A 63 -3.79 15.83 23.13
C SER A 63 -4.04 14.86 24.29
N GLU A 64 -5.29 14.77 24.77
CA GLU A 64 -5.69 13.79 25.79
C GLU A 64 -5.68 12.38 25.20
N ALA A 65 -6.19 12.23 23.97
CA ALA A 65 -6.29 10.95 23.29
C ALA A 65 -4.91 10.32 23.06
N ILE A 66 -3.92 11.11 22.61
CA ILE A 66 -2.53 10.67 22.43
C ILE A 66 -1.93 10.21 23.75
N ALA A 67 -2.04 11.01 24.80
CA ALA A 67 -1.51 10.64 26.11
C ALA A 67 -2.18 9.40 26.71
N ILE A 68 -3.50 9.24 26.51
CA ILE A 68 -4.23 8.05 26.94
C ILE A 68 -3.76 6.82 26.18
N ALA A 69 -3.61 6.92 24.86
CA ALA A 69 -3.12 5.85 24.00
C ALA A 69 -1.71 5.40 24.40
N ASP A 70 -0.81 6.35 24.68
CA ASP A 70 0.55 6.08 25.15
C ASP A 70 0.56 5.39 26.52
N VAL A 71 -0.20 5.90 27.49
CA VAL A 71 -0.26 5.35 28.86
C VAL A 71 -0.89 3.96 28.89
N LEU A 72 -1.93 3.73 28.08
CA LEU A 72 -2.64 2.46 28.00
C LEU A 72 -2.09 1.52 26.91
N GLY A 73 -1.08 1.94 26.16
CA GLY A 73 -0.37 1.15 25.17
C GLY A 73 -1.28 0.60 24.06
N PHE A 74 -2.09 1.46 23.44
CA PHE A 74 -2.83 1.13 22.22
C PHE A 74 -2.57 2.17 21.13
N ASP A 75 -2.77 1.79 19.87
CA ASP A 75 -2.61 2.68 18.73
C ASP A 75 -3.90 3.45 18.44
N LEU A 76 -3.82 4.78 18.31
CA LEU A 76 -4.96 5.64 17.98
C LEU A 76 -5.53 5.33 16.59
N ASP A 77 -4.67 4.92 15.66
CA ASP A 77 -5.08 4.58 14.30
C ASP A 77 -5.99 3.35 14.26
N SER A 78 -5.92 2.49 15.28
CA SER A 78 -6.79 1.31 15.42
C SER A 78 -8.21 1.64 15.87
N ILE A 79 -8.46 2.87 16.32
CA ILE A 79 -9.77 3.36 16.79
C ILE A 79 -10.39 4.32 15.76
N ALA A 80 -9.55 5.05 15.01
CA ALA A 80 -10.01 6.07 14.08
C ALA A 80 -10.74 5.52 12.86
N TYR A 81 -10.56 4.23 12.54
CA TYR A 81 -11.09 3.60 11.33
C TYR A 81 -11.71 2.25 11.65
N SER A 82 -12.90 2.00 11.12
CA SER A 82 -13.43 0.63 11.08
C SER A 82 -12.53 -0.28 10.24
N PRO A 83 -12.56 -1.62 10.41
CA PRO A 83 -11.83 -2.53 9.54
C PRO A 83 -12.12 -2.31 8.05
N GLU A 84 -13.36 -1.95 7.70
CA GLU A 84 -13.75 -1.62 6.32
C GLU A 84 -13.14 -0.30 5.85
N GLU A 85 -13.12 0.73 6.70
CA GLU A 85 -12.50 2.02 6.37
C GLU A 85 -10.98 1.89 6.24
N ARG A 86 -10.34 1.11 7.11
CA ARG A 86 -8.91 0.80 7.02
C ARG A 86 -8.59 0.07 5.71
N PHE A 87 -9.39 -0.95 5.37
CA PHE A 87 -9.26 -1.65 4.11
C PHE A 87 -9.37 -0.71 2.90
N ARG A 88 -10.35 0.19 2.89
CA ARG A 88 -10.52 1.19 1.82
C ARG A 88 -9.36 2.18 1.72
N MET A 89 -8.79 2.58 2.86
CA MET A 89 -7.62 3.46 2.89
C MET A 89 -6.37 2.76 2.36
N ASP A 90 -6.15 1.51 2.76
CA ASP A 90 -5.04 0.69 2.28
C ASP A 90 -5.18 0.40 0.78
N GLU A 91 -6.39 0.09 0.31
CA GLU A 91 -6.72 -0.07 -1.11
C GLU A 91 -6.43 1.20 -1.91
N TRP A 92 -6.86 2.37 -1.40
CA TRP A 92 -6.58 3.64 -2.05
C TRP A 92 -5.09 3.96 -2.10
N ALA A 93 -4.36 3.73 -1.01
CA ALA A 93 -2.92 3.95 -0.95
C ALA A 93 -2.17 3.04 -1.94
N LEU A 94 -2.55 1.76 -2.01
CA LEU A 94 -2.03 0.80 -2.96
C LEU A 94 -2.29 1.25 -4.40
N HIS A 95 -3.53 1.68 -4.70
CA HIS A 95 -3.91 2.17 -6.02
C HIS A 95 -3.05 3.37 -6.44
N GLN A 96 -2.80 4.32 -5.53
CA GLN A 96 -1.94 5.48 -5.82
C GLN A 96 -0.48 5.07 -6.10
N ILE A 97 0.05 4.09 -5.36
CA ILE A 97 1.40 3.56 -5.58
C ILE A 97 1.48 2.89 -6.96
N VAL A 98 0.48 2.09 -7.32
CA VAL A 98 0.40 1.42 -8.64
C VAL A 98 0.33 2.44 -9.77
N LEU A 99 -0.49 3.48 -9.65
CA LEU A 99 -0.57 4.55 -10.65
C LEU A 99 0.78 5.25 -10.84
N LYS A 100 1.48 5.56 -9.75
CA LYS A 100 2.82 6.16 -9.81
C LYS A 100 3.85 5.23 -10.46
N ALA A 101 3.84 3.95 -10.12
CA ALA A 101 4.72 2.95 -10.71
C ALA A 101 4.48 2.80 -12.21
N ARG A 102 3.20 2.71 -12.63
CA ARG A 102 2.80 2.65 -14.04
C ARG A 102 3.27 3.87 -14.82
N LYS A 103 3.13 5.07 -14.25
CA LYS A 103 3.61 6.31 -14.88
C LYS A 103 5.13 6.29 -15.06
N GLY A 104 5.90 5.93 -14.03
CA GLY A 104 7.36 5.84 -14.14
C GLY A 104 7.83 4.83 -15.19
N LEU A 105 7.12 3.71 -15.32
CA LEU A 105 7.30 2.71 -16.36
C LEU A 105 7.09 3.27 -17.78
N LEU A 106 5.99 3.99 -17.99
CA LEU A 106 5.68 4.63 -19.26
C LEU A 106 6.70 5.71 -19.62
N ASP A 107 7.12 6.51 -18.64
CA ASP A 107 8.16 7.52 -18.83
C ASP A 107 9.51 6.89 -19.24
N ALA A 108 9.88 5.76 -18.65
CA ALA A 108 11.08 5.01 -19.03
C ALA A 108 11.00 4.44 -20.46
N ILE A 109 9.84 3.92 -20.86
CA ILE A 109 9.61 3.43 -22.23
C ILE A 109 9.66 4.58 -23.23
N ARG A 110 9.03 5.73 -22.93
CA ARG A 110 9.08 6.95 -23.75
C ARG A 110 10.51 7.49 -23.90
N PHE A 111 11.29 7.44 -22.82
CA PHE A 111 12.71 7.82 -22.88
C PHE A 111 13.51 6.90 -23.81
N THR A 112 13.21 5.60 -23.78
CA THR A 112 13.82 4.64 -24.70
C THR A 112 13.40 4.90 -26.15
N ASP A 113 12.13 5.23 -26.38
CA ASP A 113 11.61 5.58 -27.72
C ASP A 113 12.38 6.77 -28.32
N ARG A 114 12.65 7.81 -27.53
CA ARG A 114 13.49 8.95 -27.92
C ARG A 114 14.90 8.54 -28.32
N MET A 115 15.52 7.67 -27.51
CA MET A 115 16.87 7.17 -27.76
C MET A 115 16.95 6.28 -29.00
N ALA A 116 15.97 5.39 -29.19
CA ALA A 116 15.92 4.45 -30.30
C ALA A 116 15.67 5.17 -31.64
N ASN A 117 14.82 6.20 -31.64
CA ASN A 117 14.46 6.93 -32.86
C ASN A 117 15.33 8.17 -33.13
N ARG A 118 16.29 8.47 -32.25
CA ARG A 118 17.09 9.71 -32.28
C ARG A 118 16.23 10.98 -32.39
N THR A 119 15.05 10.96 -31.80
CA THR A 119 14.19 12.14 -31.69
C THR A 119 14.41 12.76 -30.32
N ASP A 120 14.81 14.03 -30.29
CA ASP A 120 14.90 14.81 -29.06
C ASP A 120 13.58 15.54 -28.77
N LEU A 121 13.48 16.10 -27.56
CA LEU A 121 12.29 16.82 -27.11
C LEU A 121 11.96 18.02 -28.02
N GLU A 122 12.98 18.67 -28.57
CA GLU A 122 12.86 19.82 -29.46
C GLU A 122 12.22 19.41 -30.80
N THR A 123 12.63 18.27 -31.36
CA THR A 123 12.04 17.68 -32.56
C THR A 123 10.57 17.28 -32.34
N GLU A 124 10.27 16.66 -31.20
CA GLU A 124 8.88 16.29 -30.83
C GLU A 124 8.00 17.53 -30.68
N GLN A 125 8.47 18.57 -29.98
CA GLN A 125 7.75 19.83 -29.81
C GLN A 125 7.52 20.55 -31.15
N ALA A 126 8.54 20.59 -32.02
CA ALA A 126 8.40 21.17 -33.35
C ALA A 126 7.35 20.41 -34.19
N LEU A 127 7.22 19.09 -34.04
CA LEU A 127 6.19 18.30 -34.70
C LEU A 127 4.79 18.54 -34.11
N VAL A 128 4.68 18.71 -32.80
CA VAL A 128 3.43 19.10 -32.12
C VAL A 128 2.93 20.44 -32.66
N GLU A 129 3.80 21.46 -32.68
CA GLU A 129 3.48 22.79 -33.20
C GLU A 129 3.12 22.75 -34.69
N LYS A 130 3.95 22.08 -35.51
CA LYS A 130 3.72 21.95 -36.95
C LYS A 130 2.39 21.29 -37.29
N ARG A 131 1.90 20.38 -36.44
CA ARG A 131 0.62 19.69 -36.63
C ARG A 131 -0.56 20.33 -35.89
N GLY A 132 -0.32 21.40 -35.13
CA GLY A 132 -1.36 22.09 -34.35
C GLY A 132 -1.95 21.19 -33.25
N LEU A 133 -1.13 20.32 -32.66
CA LEU A 133 -1.56 19.39 -31.63
C LEU A 133 -1.32 19.99 -30.22
N PRO A 134 -2.14 19.62 -29.23
CA PRO A 134 -2.07 20.22 -27.90
C PRO A 134 -0.82 19.80 -27.11
N ASP A 135 -0.33 18.59 -27.33
CA ASP A 135 0.83 18.06 -26.64
C ASP A 135 1.48 16.89 -27.42
N ILE A 136 2.58 16.39 -26.87
CA ILE A 136 3.31 15.24 -27.40
C ILE A 136 2.44 13.97 -27.41
N ALA A 137 1.54 13.79 -26.44
CA ALA A 137 0.63 12.63 -26.41
C ALA A 137 -0.34 12.64 -27.60
N ALA A 138 -0.86 13.81 -27.97
CA ALA A 138 -1.68 14.02 -29.14
C ALA A 138 -0.90 13.82 -30.44
N LEU A 139 0.40 14.18 -30.49
CA LEU A 139 1.28 13.85 -31.62
C LEU A 139 1.39 12.35 -31.85
N TYR A 140 1.67 11.58 -30.80
CA TYR A 140 1.72 10.12 -30.91
C TYR A 140 0.36 9.51 -31.27
N THR A 141 -0.72 10.08 -30.74
CA THR A 141 -2.10 9.69 -31.09
C THR A 141 -2.43 9.96 -32.56
N ASP A 142 -2.07 11.13 -33.11
CA ASP A 142 -2.28 11.46 -34.53
C ASP A 142 -1.44 10.56 -35.46
N ILE A 143 -0.20 10.24 -35.07
CA ILE A 143 0.66 9.30 -35.81
C ILE A 143 0.03 7.90 -35.85
N LEU A 144 -0.52 7.42 -34.74
CA LEU A 144 -1.27 6.17 -34.65
C LEU A 144 -2.44 6.13 -35.62
N TYR A 145 -3.28 7.16 -35.60
CA TYR A 145 -4.48 7.21 -36.44
C TYR A 145 -4.19 7.23 -37.94
N ARG A 146 -3.03 7.76 -38.35
CA ARG A 146 -2.64 7.86 -39.76
C ARG A 146 -1.90 6.66 -40.30
N THR A 147 -1.38 5.78 -39.44
CA THR A 147 -0.60 4.62 -39.88
C THR A 147 -1.54 3.46 -40.20
N SER A 148 -1.65 3.12 -41.49
CA SER A 148 -2.62 2.14 -42.03
C SER A 148 -2.51 0.73 -41.42
N ALA A 149 -1.37 0.38 -40.83
CA ALA A 149 -1.15 -0.90 -40.14
C ALA A 149 -2.04 -1.11 -38.89
N LEU A 150 -2.65 -0.05 -38.35
CA LEU A 150 -3.33 -0.09 -37.04
C LEU A 150 -4.86 0.01 -37.11
N LYS A 151 -5.47 -0.03 -38.31
CA LYS A 151 -6.95 -0.08 -38.46
C LYS A 151 -7.63 -1.32 -37.86
N GLN A 152 -6.85 -2.33 -37.44
CA GLN A 152 -7.35 -3.57 -36.81
C GLN A 152 -7.18 -3.60 -35.28
N GLY A 153 -6.52 -2.62 -34.66
CA GLY A 153 -6.39 -2.51 -33.21
C GLY A 153 -7.55 -1.72 -32.60
N GLY A 154 -8.09 -2.21 -31.48
CA GLY A 154 -9.31 -1.70 -30.83
C GLY A 154 -9.33 -0.20 -30.50
N ARG A 155 -10.54 0.35 -30.37
CA ARG A 155 -10.81 1.77 -30.08
C ARG A 155 -10.22 2.21 -28.74
N MET A 156 -9.66 3.43 -28.71
CA MET A 156 -9.19 4.10 -27.49
C MET A 156 -10.34 4.59 -26.62
N GLY A 157 -10.29 4.25 -25.32
CA GLY A 157 -11.04 4.93 -24.26
C GLY A 157 -10.28 6.14 -23.72
N VAL A 158 -10.91 6.89 -22.82
CA VAL A 158 -10.50 8.20 -22.28
C VAL A 158 -9.14 8.18 -21.53
N ASP A 159 -8.61 6.99 -21.19
CA ASP A 159 -7.30 6.81 -20.54
C ASP A 159 -6.18 6.59 -21.57
N GLY A 160 -5.91 7.62 -22.36
CA GLY A 160 -5.06 7.61 -23.57
C GLY A 160 -3.55 7.42 -23.39
N ASP A 161 -3.06 6.75 -22.35
CA ASP A 161 -1.61 6.69 -22.03
C ASP A 161 -0.98 5.29 -22.00
N ASN A 162 -1.66 4.24 -22.48
CA ASN A 162 -1.25 2.84 -22.24
C ASN A 162 -0.60 2.11 -23.43
N PHE A 163 0.05 2.82 -24.35
CA PHE A 163 0.71 2.19 -25.50
C PHE A 163 2.08 2.81 -25.77
N ALA A 164 2.99 1.99 -26.32
CA ALA A 164 4.26 2.42 -26.87
C ALA A 164 4.28 2.06 -28.35
N LEU A 165 4.67 3.02 -29.20
CA LEU A 165 4.82 2.79 -30.64
C LEU A 165 6.15 2.11 -30.89
N TYR A 166 6.29 1.36 -31.97
CA TYR A 166 7.61 0.95 -32.46
C TYR A 166 7.72 1.18 -33.96
N TYR A 167 8.92 1.52 -34.41
CA TYR A 167 9.15 1.96 -35.80
C TYR A 167 9.86 0.89 -36.65
N ASN A 168 10.53 -0.07 -36.03
CA ASN A 168 11.18 -1.20 -36.69
C ASN A 168 11.33 -2.41 -35.75
N ASP A 169 11.71 -3.58 -36.28
CA ASP A 169 11.85 -4.83 -35.52
C ASP A 169 12.90 -4.75 -34.39
N SER A 170 13.91 -3.90 -34.53
CA SER A 170 14.93 -3.73 -33.49
C SER A 170 14.36 -2.93 -32.31
N ASP A 171 13.58 -1.89 -32.62
CA ASP A 171 12.88 -1.06 -31.64
C ASP A 171 11.79 -1.84 -30.88
N LEU A 172 11.05 -2.73 -31.57
CA LEU A 172 10.13 -3.66 -30.93
C LEU A 172 10.84 -4.56 -29.92
N LYS A 173 11.94 -5.22 -30.32
CA LYS A 173 12.70 -6.13 -29.45
C LYS A 173 13.27 -5.44 -28.22
N VAL A 174 13.73 -4.19 -28.37
CA VAL A 174 14.23 -3.39 -27.24
C VAL A 174 13.10 -3.08 -26.26
N LYS A 175 11.93 -2.67 -26.77
CA LYS A 175 10.75 -2.37 -25.93
C LYS A 175 10.19 -3.61 -25.26
N GLU A 176 10.05 -4.72 -25.97
CA GLU A 176 9.66 -6.01 -25.40
C GLU A 176 10.62 -6.42 -24.28
N ARG A 177 11.93 -6.25 -24.49
CA ARG A 177 12.92 -6.61 -23.47
C ARG A 177 12.87 -5.69 -22.25
N ILE A 178 12.61 -4.40 -22.43
CA ILE A 178 12.46 -3.46 -21.32
C ILE A 178 11.19 -3.75 -20.53
N VAL A 179 10.06 -3.96 -21.22
CA VAL A 179 8.81 -4.35 -20.57
C VAL A 179 9.03 -5.66 -19.81
N ASP A 180 9.53 -6.71 -20.47
CA ASP A 180 9.87 -8.00 -19.83
C ASP A 180 10.75 -7.80 -18.59
N VAL A 181 11.87 -7.09 -18.67
CA VAL A 181 12.77 -6.88 -17.53
C VAL A 181 12.09 -6.12 -16.38
N VAL A 182 11.25 -5.13 -16.66
CA VAL A 182 10.62 -4.33 -15.61
C VAL A 182 9.37 -5.00 -15.05
N THR A 183 8.61 -5.74 -15.85
CA THR A 183 7.41 -6.45 -15.38
C THR A 183 7.71 -7.81 -14.75
N ARG A 184 8.91 -8.36 -14.98
CA ARG A 184 9.33 -9.65 -14.42
C ARG A 184 9.25 -9.63 -12.89
N GLY A 185 8.37 -10.47 -12.34
CA GLY A 185 8.12 -10.58 -10.90
C GLY A 185 7.16 -9.54 -10.32
N ILE A 186 6.61 -8.63 -11.13
CA ILE A 186 5.55 -7.68 -10.74
C ILE A 186 4.20 -8.14 -11.26
N LEU A 187 4.13 -8.50 -12.55
CA LEU A 187 2.97 -9.14 -13.15
C LEU A 187 3.23 -10.64 -13.16
N ILE A 188 2.67 -11.31 -12.17
CA ILE A 188 2.74 -12.76 -12.01
C ILE A 188 1.35 -13.27 -12.39
N SER A 189 1.25 -14.17 -13.36
CA SER A 189 -0.03 -14.81 -13.67
C SER A 189 -0.52 -15.62 -12.46
N GLU A 190 -1.84 -15.88 -12.34
CA GLU A 190 -2.39 -16.71 -11.26
C GLU A 190 -1.64 -18.05 -11.14
N ARG A 191 -1.31 -18.65 -12.29
CA ARG A 191 -0.53 -19.89 -12.36
C ARG A 191 0.88 -19.72 -11.79
N GLU A 192 1.60 -18.68 -12.17
CA GLU A 192 2.94 -18.43 -11.64
C GLU A 192 2.90 -18.09 -10.14
N LEU A 193 1.82 -17.45 -9.67
CA LEU A 193 1.60 -17.17 -8.26
C LEU A 193 1.41 -18.46 -7.46
N ASP A 194 0.61 -19.39 -7.97
CA ASP A 194 0.39 -20.71 -7.38
C ASP A 194 1.70 -21.52 -7.34
N GLU A 195 2.48 -21.47 -8.41
CA GLU A 195 3.81 -22.11 -8.50
C GLU A 195 4.77 -21.52 -7.45
N MET A 196 4.80 -20.20 -7.29
CA MET A 196 5.61 -19.51 -6.27
C MET A 196 5.17 -19.82 -4.83
N GLN A 197 3.86 -19.89 -4.55
CA GLN A 197 3.34 -20.28 -3.23
C GLN A 197 3.69 -21.73 -2.89
N THR A 198 3.63 -22.61 -3.88
CA THR A 198 4.00 -24.02 -3.74
C THR A 198 5.50 -24.17 -3.47
N GLU A 199 6.35 -23.46 -4.21
CA GLU A 199 7.81 -23.45 -3.97
C GLU A 199 8.17 -22.92 -2.59
N ASN A 200 7.55 -21.81 -2.15
CA ASN A 200 7.77 -21.27 -0.81
C ASN A 200 7.34 -22.26 0.29
N SER A 201 6.20 -22.93 0.11
CA SER A 201 5.73 -23.96 1.04
C SER A 201 6.71 -25.14 1.12
N ILE A 202 7.24 -25.59 -0.02
CA ILE A 202 8.25 -26.66 -0.08
C ILE A 202 9.56 -26.23 0.62
N GLN A 203 10.01 -25.00 0.40
CA GLN A 203 11.21 -24.47 1.05
C GLN A 203 11.04 -24.35 2.57
N GLN A 204 9.86 -23.95 3.03
CA GLN A 204 9.56 -23.84 4.44
C GLN A 204 9.52 -25.23 5.12
N ILE A 205 8.94 -26.23 4.48
CA ILE A 205 8.96 -27.62 4.95
C ILE A 205 10.40 -28.17 5.02
N LYS A 206 11.25 -27.87 4.01
CA LYS A 206 12.66 -28.29 4.04
C LYS A 206 13.42 -27.66 5.21
N ARG A 207 13.20 -26.37 5.50
CA ARG A 207 13.81 -25.68 6.64
C ARG A 207 13.37 -26.27 7.99
N LEU A 208 12.10 -26.62 8.12
CA LEU A 208 11.57 -27.26 9.33
C LEU A 208 12.19 -28.64 9.57
N LYS A 209 12.30 -29.47 8.53
CA LYS A 209 12.94 -30.80 8.65
C LYS A 209 14.41 -30.71 9.05
N ILE A 210 15.16 -29.78 8.46
CA ILE A 210 16.57 -29.54 8.83
C ILE A 210 16.67 -29.07 10.29
N ALA A 211 15.76 -28.21 10.74
CA ALA A 211 15.74 -27.75 12.13
C ALA A 211 15.42 -28.89 13.12
N GLU A 212 14.52 -29.82 12.76
CA GLU A 212 14.22 -31.01 13.56
C GLU A 212 15.42 -31.99 13.63
N GLU A 213 16.11 -32.22 12.52
CA GLU A 213 17.32 -33.07 12.49
C GLU A 213 18.45 -32.49 13.34
N VAL A 214 18.67 -31.17 13.26
CA VAL A 214 19.67 -30.48 14.09
C VAL A 214 19.30 -30.56 15.58
N LYS A 215 18.02 -30.42 15.91
CA LYS A 215 17.53 -30.54 17.30
C LYS A 215 17.74 -31.96 17.84
N ALA A 216 17.42 -33.00 17.06
CA ALA A 216 17.64 -34.39 17.45
C ALA A 216 19.13 -34.72 17.67
N GLN A 217 20.03 -34.15 16.86
CA GLN A 217 21.47 -34.33 17.04
C GLN A 217 22.02 -33.63 18.30
N LEU A 218 21.45 -32.48 18.68
CA LEU A 218 21.83 -31.77 19.90
C LEU A 218 21.33 -32.51 21.16
N GLU A 219 20.12 -33.07 21.11
CA GLU A 219 19.58 -33.90 22.19
C GLU A 219 20.39 -35.20 22.37
N ALA A 220 20.78 -35.87 21.29
CA ALA A 220 21.63 -37.06 21.34
C ALA A 220 23.06 -36.78 21.86
N LYS A 221 23.54 -35.54 21.75
CA LYS A 221 24.87 -35.14 22.21
C LYS A 221 24.90 -34.75 23.70
N ASN A 222 23.74 -34.39 24.26
CA ASN A 222 23.57 -34.08 25.68
C ASN A 222 23.29 -35.31 26.55
N ASP A 223 23.06 -36.48 25.96
CA ASP A 223 22.73 -37.74 26.65
C ASP A 223 23.96 -38.67 26.84
N VAL A 224 25.18 -38.15 26.63
CA VAL A 224 26.42 -38.87 26.94
C VAL A 224 26.75 -38.63 28.42
N PRO A 225 26.76 -39.66 29.29
CA PRO A 225 27.06 -39.47 30.71
C PRO A 225 28.53 -39.03 30.87
N GLU A 226 28.75 -37.93 31.59
CA GLU A 226 30.08 -37.60 32.10
C GLU A 226 30.60 -38.78 32.93
N THR A 227 31.74 -39.32 32.51
CA THR A 227 32.49 -40.37 33.22
C THR A 227 33.62 -39.73 34.01
#